data_AF-A0A0G4MVG6-F1
#
_entry.id   AF-A0A0G4MVG6-F1
#
_cell.length_a   1.000
_cell.length_b   1.000
_cell.length_c   1.000
_cell.angle_alpha   90.00
_cell.angle_beta   90.00
_cell.angle_gamma   90.00
#
_symmetry.space_group_name_H-M   'P 1'
#
loop_
_entity.id
_entity.type
_entity.pdbx_description
1 polymer ?
#
loop_
_entity_poly.entity_id
_entity_poly.type
_entity_poly.pdbx_seq_one_letter_code
_entity_poly.pdbx_strand_id
1 'polypeptide(L)' 'MAAYGCAFDGFQDTLLVNQGVQVFSNSYIEGSVDFIWGNSKAYFHQCYVASNTPRTYITAQNRPNAAWAGGFVFDKS' A
#
# COMPACT_ATOMS: atom_id res chain seq x y z
N MET A 1 6.55 8.39 -6.32
CA MET A 1 6.33 7.40 -7.40
C MET A 1 4.88 7.50 -7.85
N ALA A 2 4.59 7.24 -9.11
CA ALA A 2 3.23 7.07 -9.57
C ALA A 2 3.14 5.80 -10.43
N ALA A 3 2.10 4.99 -10.22
CA ALA A 3 1.83 3.76 -10.97
C ALA A 3 0.35 3.71 -11.38
N TYR A 4 0.10 3.37 -12.64
CA TYR A 4 -1.23 3.40 -13.24
C TYR A 4 -1.45 2.11 -14.02
N GLY A 5 -2.46 1.32 -13.69
CA GLY A 5 -2.72 0.05 -14.37
C GLY A 5 -1.65 -1.02 -14.14
N CYS A 6 -0.91 -0.96 -13.03
CA CYS A 6 0.16 -1.91 -12.73
C CYS A 6 -0.34 -3.08 -11.86
N ALA A 7 0.43 -4.17 -11.83
CA ALA A 7 0.25 -5.25 -10.87
C ALA A 7 1.48 -5.35 -9.96
N PHE A 8 1.24 -5.44 -8.66
CA PHE A 8 2.24 -5.73 -7.64
C PHE A 8 1.80 -7.00 -6.92
N ASP A 9 2.50 -8.11 -7.13
CA ASP A 9 2.14 -9.43 -6.61
C ASP A 9 3.33 -10.00 -5.83
N GLY A 10 3.05 -10.58 -4.68
CA GLY A 10 4.05 -11.10 -3.76
C GLY A 10 3.42 -11.81 -2.57
N PHE A 11 4.19 -11.94 -1.49
CA PHE A 11 3.75 -12.64 -0.28
C PHE A 11 3.92 -11.74 0.95
N GLN A 12 5.11 -11.66 1.53
CA GLN A 12 5.39 -10.70 2.59
C GLN A 12 6.04 -9.45 1.98
N ASP A 13 5.67 -8.27 2.47
CA ASP A 13 6.33 -7.00 2.15
C ASP A 13 6.30 -6.61 0.66
N THR A 14 5.25 -7.01 -0.10
CA THR A 14 5.15 -6.84 -1.57
C THR A 14 5.43 -5.42 -2.07
N LEU A 15 4.81 -4.41 -1.46
CA LEU A 15 4.86 -3.02 -1.92
C LEU A 15 5.39 -2.09 -0.83
N LEU A 16 6.69 -1.77 -0.92
CA LEU A 16 7.32 -0.74 -0.11
C LEU A 16 6.96 0.66 -0.62
N VAL A 17 6.05 1.34 0.08
CA VAL A 17 5.76 2.76 -0.09
C VAL A 17 6.63 3.60 0.85
N ASN A 18 7.93 3.65 0.53
CA ASN A 18 8.99 4.17 1.42
C ASN A 18 8.79 5.63 1.84
N GLN A 19 8.99 6.60 0.94
CA GLN A 19 9.01 8.03 1.27
C GLN A 19 8.29 8.89 0.23
N GLY A 20 8.02 10.15 0.60
CA GLY A 20 7.42 11.15 -0.29
C GLY A 20 5.92 10.98 -0.49
N VAL A 21 5.42 11.53 -1.60
CA VAL A 21 4.04 11.32 -2.07
C VAL A 21 4.06 10.24 -3.14
N GLN A 22 3.17 9.26 -2.99
CA GLN A 22 3.04 8.15 -3.93
C GLN A 22 1.58 7.96 -4.33
N VAL A 23 1.34 7.71 -5.62
CA VAL A 23 0.00 7.53 -6.17
C VAL A 23 -0.06 6.22 -6.95
N PHE A 24 -1.06 5.41 -6.64
CA PHE A 24 -1.37 4.17 -7.34
C PHE A 24 -2.81 4.29 -7.83
N SER A 25 -3.04 4.10 -9.13
CA SER A 25 -4.39 4.16 -9.70
C SER A 25 -4.69 2.97 -10.57
N ASN A 26 -5.91 2.45 -10.49
CA ASN A 26 -6.39 1.34 -11.34
C ASN A 26 -5.43 0.14 -11.32
N SER A 27 -4.77 -0.10 -10.18
CA SER A 27 -3.70 -1.09 -10.06
C SER A 27 -4.14 -2.28 -9.23
N TYR A 28 -3.53 -3.44 -9.47
CA TYR A 28 -3.72 -4.66 -8.70
C TYR A 28 -2.59 -4.81 -7.67
N ILE A 29 -2.93 -5.08 -6.42
CA ILE A 29 -1.94 -5.28 -5.34
C ILE A 29 -2.33 -6.55 -4.57
N GLU A 30 -1.48 -7.56 -4.62
CA GLU A 30 -1.67 -8.84 -3.92
C GLU A 30 -0.55 -9.10 -2.91
N GLY A 31 -0.92 -9.66 -1.75
CA GLY A 31 0.05 -10.25 -0.84
C GLY A 31 -0.57 -10.95 0.37
N SER A 32 0.29 -11.31 1.31
CA SER A 32 -0.01 -12.06 2.52
C SER A 32 0.15 -11.18 3.75
N VAL A 33 1.39 -10.94 4.21
CA VAL A 33 1.68 -10.24 5.46
C VAL A 33 2.29 -8.89 5.16
N ASP A 34 1.70 -7.83 5.71
CA ASP A 34 2.21 -6.46 5.66
C ASP A 34 2.56 -5.99 4.24
N PHE A 35 1.78 -6.48 3.27
CA PHE A 35 2.18 -6.41 1.87
C PHE A 35 2.08 -5.01 1.25
N ILE A 36 1.53 -4.03 1.97
CA ILE A 36 1.68 -2.60 1.70
C ILE A 36 2.31 -1.93 2.93
N TRP A 37 3.59 -1.55 2.85
CA TRP A 37 4.34 -1.10 4.03
C TRP A 37 5.23 0.11 3.77
N GLY A 38 5.60 0.82 4.84
CA GLY A 38 6.47 2.00 4.76
C GLY A 38 5.90 3.21 5.50
N ASN A 39 6.39 4.41 5.20
CA ASN A 39 6.01 5.64 5.91
C ASN A 39 5.59 6.82 5.02
N SER A 40 5.41 6.59 3.72
CA SER A 40 5.03 7.65 2.78
C SER A 40 3.59 8.14 2.96
N LYS A 41 3.28 9.21 2.21
CA LYS A 41 1.90 9.65 1.91
C LYS A 41 1.47 8.89 0.66
N ALA A 42 0.83 7.74 0.81
CA ALA A 42 0.43 6.90 -0.31
C ALA A 42 -1.08 6.99 -0.55
N TYR A 43 -1.45 7.26 -1.80
CA TYR A 43 -2.85 7.31 -2.25
C TYR A 43 -3.10 6.18 -3.24
N PHE A 44 -4.05 5.30 -2.91
CA PHE A 44 -4.49 4.19 -3.72
C PHE A 44 -5.91 4.50 -4.21
N HIS A 45 -6.08 4.71 -5.51
CA HIS A 45 -7.35 5.08 -6.11
C HIS A 45 -7.82 4.02 -7.09
N GLN A 46 -9.02 3.47 -6.90
CA GLN A 46 -9.55 2.41 -7.76
C GLN A 46 -8.59 1.22 -7.90
N CYS A 47 -7.81 0.93 -6.86
CA CYS A 47 -6.95 -0.24 -6.86
C CYS A 47 -7.76 -1.47 -6.43
N TYR A 48 -7.36 -2.65 -6.88
CA TYR A 48 -7.87 -3.89 -6.33
C TYR A 48 -6.82 -4.47 -5.38
N VAL A 49 -7.16 -4.56 -4.08
CA VAL A 49 -6.25 -5.02 -3.03
C VAL A 49 -6.68 -6.40 -2.56
N ALA A 50 -5.83 -7.42 -2.76
CA ALA A 50 -6.15 -8.81 -2.53
C ALA A 50 -5.21 -9.47 -1.52
N SER A 51 -5.78 -10.13 -0.50
CA SER A 51 -5.01 -11.01 0.38
C SER A 51 -4.99 -12.43 -0.17
N ASN A 52 -3.80 -13.02 -0.33
CA ASN A 52 -3.64 -14.41 -0.79
C ASN A 52 -3.47 -15.42 0.35
N THR A 53 -3.44 -14.95 1.59
CA THR A 53 -3.45 -15.77 2.80
C THR A 53 -4.58 -15.30 3.73
N PRO A 54 -5.36 -16.21 4.34
CA PRO A 54 -6.41 -15.82 5.27
C PRO A 54 -5.83 -15.31 6.59
N ARG A 55 -6.54 -14.35 7.21
CA ARG A 55 -6.26 -13.83 8.57
C ARG A 55 -4.88 -13.16 8.72
N THR A 56 -4.46 -12.42 7.71
CA THR A 56 -3.24 -11.62 7.72
C THR A 56 -3.54 -10.12 7.67
N TYR A 57 -2.49 -9.29 7.59
CA TYR A 57 -2.59 -7.83 7.58
C TYR A 57 -2.21 -7.26 6.22
N ILE A 58 -2.99 -6.28 5.75
CA ILE A 58 -2.73 -5.59 4.48
C ILE A 58 -1.63 -4.56 4.64
N THR A 59 -1.65 -3.79 5.73
CA THR A 59 -0.82 -2.59 5.89
C THR A 59 0.07 -2.64 7.13
N ALA A 60 1.34 -2.27 6.97
CA ALA A 60 2.24 -1.93 8.08
C ALA A 60 2.75 -0.48 7.93
N GLN A 61 1.96 0.47 8.45
CA GLN A 61 2.28 1.89 8.38
C GLN A 61 3.27 2.28 9.50
N ASN A 62 4.42 2.80 9.11
CA ASN A 62 5.55 3.11 9.99
C ASN A 62 5.72 4.63 10.20
N ARG A 63 4.65 5.34 10.58
CA ARG A 63 4.78 6.75 10.98
C ARG A 63 5.63 6.85 12.24
N PRO A 64 6.66 7.72 12.27
CA PRO A 64 7.58 7.79 13.40
C PRO A 64 6.98 8.48 14.64
N ASN A 65 5.96 9.32 14.48
CA ASN A 65 5.29 10.01 15.57
C ASN A 65 3.89 10.51 15.16
N ALA A 66 3.12 11.01 16.13
CA ALA A 66 1.76 11.48 15.92
C ALA A 66 1.64 12.75 15.06
N ALA A 67 2.70 13.56 14.96
CA ALA A 67 2.74 14.81 14.19
C ALA A 67 3.13 14.59 12.71
N TRP A 68 3.60 13.40 12.34
CA TRP A 68 3.97 13.10 10.96
C TRP A 68 2.71 13.08 10.08
N ALA A 69 2.65 13.95 9.08
CA ALA A 69 1.46 14.18 8.25
C ALA A 69 1.24 13.12 7.15
N GLY A 70 0.93 11.88 7.51
CA GLY A 70 1.01 10.74 6.59
C GLY A 70 0.14 9.57 6.92
N GLY A 71 0.15 8.64 5.97
CA GLY A 71 -0.70 7.48 6.01
C GLY A 71 -0.93 6.96 4.61
N PHE A 72 -1.61 5.83 4.59
CA PHE A 72 -2.09 5.20 3.39
C PHE A 72 -3.58 5.49 3.29
N VAL A 73 -4.00 6.02 2.15
CA VAL A 73 -5.39 6.35 1.87
C VAL A 73 -5.84 5.45 0.73
N PHE A 74 -6.89 4.67 1.00
CA PHE A 74 -7.55 3.82 0.02
C PHE A 74 -8.88 4.49 -0.32
N ASP A 75 -9.01 4.99 -1.54
CA ASP A 75 -10.21 5.63 -2.05
C ASP A 75 -10.78 4.80 -3.20
N LYS A 76 -12.05 4.40 -3.06
CA LYS A 76 -12.77 3.55 -4.05
C LYS A 76 -11.99 2.30 -4.46
N SER A 77 -11.22 1.73 -3.54
CA SER A 77 -10.42 0.51 -3.71
C SER A 77 -11.03 -0.65 -2.96
#